data_AF-A0A382MAE4-F1
#
_entry.id   AF-A0A382MAE4-F1
#
_cell.length_a   1.000
_cell.length_b   1.000
_cell.length_c   1.000
_cell.angle_alpha   90.00
_cell.angle_beta   90.00
_cell.angle_gamma   90.00
#
_symmetry.space_group_name_H-M   'P 1'
#
loop_
_entity.id
_entity.type
_entity.pdbx_description
1 polymer ?
#
loop_
_entity_poly.entity_id
_entity_poly.type
_entity_poly.pdbx_seq_one_letter_code
_entity_poly.pdbx_strand_id
1 'polypeptide(L)'
;ANLNALVGIAQPGRFGPDVLHMNLHKTFCIPHGGGGPGMGPIGFKSHLAPFVPSHKVAPVPGVSAENSAVSAAPYGSPSILPISWVYIKLMGASGLLRASQVAILNANYIATRVWEHFPVVYTGSNGRVAHECIIDVRPFLESAGINEEDVAKRLIDYGFHAPTMSWPVAGTLMIEPTESEPLEELDRFCDALIAIREEIRRVENGEWDAQDNPLKNAPHTVQDLTDQEWNHCYSREEAVFPLPVLRRSKFWPPVNRIDNVYGDRNVVCSCPSLEIYEETQA
;
A
#
# COMPACT_ATOMS: atom_id res chain seq x y z
N ALA A 1 3.17 -10.47 9.91
CA ALA A 1 2.74 -9.71 8.71
C ALA A 1 2.29 -10.58 7.55
N ASN A 2 3.17 -11.36 6.90
CA ASN A 2 2.90 -11.94 5.57
C ASN A 2 2.19 -13.31 5.60
N LEU A 3 1.26 -13.50 6.54
CA LEU A 3 0.52 -14.77 6.65
C LEU A 3 -0.46 -14.97 5.49
N ASN A 4 -0.82 -13.93 4.74
CA ASN A 4 -1.77 -14.07 3.64
C ASN A 4 -1.24 -14.98 2.50
N ALA A 5 0.08 -15.17 2.41
CA ALA A 5 0.68 -16.15 1.50
C ALA A 5 0.77 -17.59 2.06
N LEU A 6 0.36 -17.82 3.31
CA LEU A 6 0.64 -19.06 4.05
C LEU A 6 -0.61 -19.76 4.59
N VAL A 7 -1.69 -19.03 4.91
CA VAL A 7 -2.88 -19.62 5.54
C VAL A 7 -3.43 -20.77 4.69
N GLY A 8 -3.61 -21.94 5.31
CA GLY A 8 -4.06 -23.17 4.64
C GLY A 8 -2.99 -23.87 3.78
N ILE A 9 -1.90 -23.21 3.42
CA ILE A 9 -0.81 -23.75 2.59
C ILE A 9 0.32 -24.30 3.46
N ALA A 10 0.83 -23.49 4.39
CA ALA A 10 1.98 -23.81 5.21
C ALA A 10 1.82 -23.26 6.64
N GLN A 11 2.40 -23.95 7.60
CA GLN A 11 2.26 -23.62 9.02
C GLN A 11 3.64 -23.28 9.62
N PRO A 12 3.92 -22.02 9.97
CA PRO A 12 5.21 -21.60 10.53
C PRO A 12 5.75 -22.50 11.64
N GLY A 13 4.89 -22.91 12.58
CA GLY A 13 5.28 -23.81 13.66
C GLY A 13 5.77 -25.19 13.23
N ARG A 14 5.68 -25.58 11.94
CA ARG A 14 6.20 -26.85 11.41
C ARG A 14 7.56 -26.73 10.73
N PHE A 15 8.03 -25.51 10.43
CA PHE A 15 9.25 -25.31 9.64
C PHE A 15 10.28 -24.37 10.28
N GLY A 16 10.15 -24.06 11.57
CA GLY A 16 11.22 -23.42 12.34
C GLY A 16 10.74 -22.49 13.45
N PRO A 17 9.95 -21.43 13.16
CA PRO A 17 9.63 -20.41 14.15
C PRO A 17 8.98 -20.95 15.44
N ASP A 18 9.57 -20.58 16.58
CA ASP A 18 9.03 -20.89 17.92
C ASP A 18 7.95 -19.90 18.36
N VAL A 19 8.00 -18.67 17.85
CA VAL A 19 7.03 -17.60 18.10
C VAL A 19 6.82 -16.77 16.83
N LEU A 20 5.59 -16.31 16.62
CA LEU A 20 5.26 -15.30 15.62
C LEU A 20 4.15 -14.39 16.13
N HIS A 21 4.13 -13.14 15.67
CA HIS A 21 2.94 -12.30 15.76
C HIS A 21 2.13 -12.40 14.46
N MET A 22 0.83 -12.13 14.55
CA MET A 22 -0.09 -12.10 13.41
C MET A 22 -0.73 -10.73 13.31
N ASN A 23 -0.74 -10.11 12.13
CA ASN A 23 -1.45 -8.84 11.94
C ASN A 23 -2.90 -9.15 11.60
N LEU A 24 -3.79 -9.07 12.59
CA LEU A 24 -5.22 -9.29 12.34
C LEU A 24 -5.81 -8.21 11.42
N HIS A 25 -5.21 -7.02 11.42
CA HIS A 25 -5.55 -5.88 10.57
C HIS A 25 -4.94 -5.93 9.17
N LYS A 26 -4.21 -7.00 8.86
CA LYS A 26 -3.82 -7.34 7.48
C LYS A 26 -4.56 -8.61 7.05
N THR A 27 -4.05 -9.76 7.50
CA THR A 27 -4.49 -11.08 7.02
C THR A 27 -5.90 -11.48 7.47
N PHE A 28 -6.42 -10.90 8.55
CA PHE A 28 -7.69 -11.34 9.16
C PHE A 28 -8.72 -10.20 9.30
N CYS A 29 -8.72 -9.31 8.31
CA CYS A 29 -9.81 -8.37 7.99
C CYS A 29 -10.16 -7.29 9.03
N ILE A 30 -9.40 -7.11 10.12
CA ILE A 30 -9.59 -5.89 10.92
C ILE A 30 -9.29 -4.67 10.02
N PRO A 31 -10.16 -3.66 9.95
CA PRO A 31 -9.96 -2.53 9.04
C PRO A 31 -8.72 -1.71 9.41
N HIS A 32 -8.01 -1.21 8.40
CA HIS A 32 -6.79 -0.42 8.58
C HIS A 32 -7.02 0.95 9.26
N GLY A 33 -8.22 1.53 9.10
CA GLY A 33 -8.67 2.74 9.83
C GLY A 33 -7.81 4.00 9.66
N GLY A 34 -7.04 4.11 8.57
CA GLY A 34 -6.14 5.25 8.32
C GLY A 34 -4.86 5.25 9.17
N GLY A 35 -4.49 4.09 9.75
CA GLY A 35 -3.30 3.96 10.60
C GLY A 35 -3.54 3.22 11.93
N GLY A 36 -4.72 2.63 12.11
CA GLY A 36 -5.13 1.89 13.29
C GLY A 36 -6.66 1.88 13.42
N PRO A 37 -7.24 0.95 14.20
CA PRO A 37 -6.59 0.08 15.16
C PRO A 37 -6.03 -1.21 14.56
N GLY A 38 -5.14 -1.88 15.31
CA GLY A 38 -4.62 -3.19 14.94
C GLY A 38 -4.54 -4.13 16.14
N MET A 39 -4.64 -5.44 15.88
CA MET A 39 -4.31 -6.48 16.86
C MET A 39 -3.16 -7.35 16.37
N GLY A 40 -2.23 -7.63 17.28
CA GLY A 40 -0.99 -8.39 17.05
C GLY A 40 -0.85 -9.61 17.95
N PRO A 41 -1.80 -10.57 17.97
CA PRO A 41 -1.69 -11.76 18.81
C PRO A 41 -0.45 -12.58 18.43
N ILE A 42 0.15 -13.21 19.43
CA ILE A 42 1.31 -14.08 19.26
C ILE A 42 0.90 -15.56 19.34
N GLY A 43 1.38 -16.35 18.39
CA GLY A 43 1.37 -17.81 18.47
C GLY A 43 2.77 -18.29 18.87
N PHE A 44 2.86 -19.22 19.81
CA PHE A 44 4.14 -19.70 20.34
C PHE A 44 4.10 -21.20 20.66
N LYS A 45 5.28 -21.83 20.69
CA LYS A 45 5.48 -23.23 21.11
C LYS A 45 5.30 -23.38 22.62
N SER A 46 4.95 -24.59 23.06
CA SER A 46 4.63 -24.88 24.47
C SER A 46 5.73 -24.50 25.47
N HIS A 47 7.01 -24.64 25.10
CA HIS A 47 8.13 -24.27 25.97
C HIS A 47 8.20 -22.76 26.25
N LEU A 48 7.52 -21.91 25.46
CA LEU A 48 7.43 -20.47 25.69
C LEU A 48 6.23 -20.06 26.56
N ALA A 49 5.28 -20.96 26.80
CA ALA A 49 4.06 -20.68 27.57
C ALA A 49 4.33 -20.09 28.97
N PRO A 50 5.38 -20.49 29.72
CA PRO A 50 5.67 -19.89 31.03
C PRO A 50 6.01 -18.39 30.98
N PHE A 51 6.42 -17.85 29.82
CA PHE A 51 6.93 -16.50 29.67
C PHE A 51 5.94 -15.51 29.04
N VAL A 52 4.73 -15.97 28.73
CA VAL A 52 3.76 -15.14 27.98
C VAL A 52 3.23 -14.01 28.86
N PRO A 53 2.90 -12.83 28.29
CA PRO A 53 2.40 -11.72 29.06
C PRO A 53 1.13 -12.05 29.86
N SER A 54 1.04 -11.52 31.07
CA SER A 54 -0.17 -11.53 31.90
C SER A 54 -0.65 -10.09 32.10
N HIS A 55 -1.41 -9.83 33.17
CA HIS A 55 -1.89 -8.50 33.50
C HIS A 55 -2.03 -8.30 35.01
N LYS A 56 -1.60 -7.12 35.51
CA LYS A 56 -1.55 -6.86 36.96
C LYS A 56 -2.92 -6.69 37.62
N VAL A 57 -3.89 -6.13 36.89
CA VAL A 57 -5.26 -5.90 37.41
C VAL A 57 -6.21 -7.08 37.15
N ALA A 58 -5.97 -7.83 36.07
CA ALA A 58 -6.88 -8.88 35.60
C ALA A 58 -6.04 -10.01 34.98
N PRO A 59 -5.38 -10.83 35.82
CA PRO A 59 -4.46 -11.86 35.35
C PRO A 59 -5.09 -12.77 34.30
N VAL A 60 -4.31 -13.11 33.27
CA VAL A 60 -4.78 -13.97 32.17
C VAL A 60 -4.84 -15.42 32.67
N PRO A 61 -5.99 -16.12 32.56
CA PRO A 61 -6.10 -17.51 33.00
C PRO A 61 -5.05 -18.42 32.35
N GLY A 62 -4.41 -19.26 33.17
CA GLY A 62 -3.37 -20.20 32.70
C GLY A 62 -1.99 -19.58 32.48
N VAL A 63 -1.81 -18.29 32.77
CA VAL A 63 -0.53 -17.58 32.71
C VAL A 63 -0.12 -17.17 34.13
N SER A 64 1.18 -17.20 34.42
CA SER A 64 1.71 -16.70 35.70
C SER A 64 1.30 -15.24 35.93
N ALA A 65 0.68 -14.94 37.08
CA ALA A 65 0.33 -13.57 37.49
C ALA A 65 1.56 -12.67 37.73
N GLU A 66 2.73 -13.30 37.93
CA GLU A 66 3.99 -12.59 38.08
C GLU A 66 4.49 -12.00 36.74
N ASN A 67 4.09 -12.58 35.61
CA ASN A 67 4.49 -12.10 34.29
C ASN A 67 4.03 -10.66 34.05
N SER A 68 4.80 -9.93 33.25
CA SER A 68 4.56 -8.52 32.95
C SER A 68 3.35 -8.33 32.02
N ALA A 69 2.80 -7.12 32.06
CA ALA A 69 1.81 -6.66 31.10
C ALA A 69 2.51 -5.91 29.95
N VAL A 70 2.05 -6.13 28.72
CA VAL A 70 2.53 -5.42 27.51
C VAL A 70 1.48 -4.46 26.95
N SER A 71 0.29 -4.44 27.54
CA SER A 71 -0.84 -3.60 27.15
C SER A 71 -1.66 -3.22 28.38
N ALA A 72 -2.32 -2.07 28.33
CA ALA A 72 -3.10 -1.54 29.46
C ALA A 72 -4.37 -2.35 29.79
N ALA A 73 -4.82 -3.18 28.86
CA ALA A 73 -5.90 -4.15 29.06
C ALA A 73 -5.37 -5.56 28.74
N PRO A 74 -5.85 -6.62 29.45
CA PRO A 74 -5.30 -7.97 29.33
C PRO A 74 -5.41 -8.58 27.93
N TYR A 75 -6.36 -8.10 27.10
CA TYR A 75 -6.59 -8.58 25.74
C TYR A 75 -6.49 -7.46 24.70
N GLY A 76 -5.82 -6.35 25.02
CA GLY A 76 -5.65 -5.20 24.13
C GLY A 76 -6.99 -4.56 23.76
N SER A 77 -7.37 -4.64 22.48
CA SER A 77 -8.63 -4.15 21.93
C SER A 77 -9.60 -5.31 21.65
N PRO A 78 -10.26 -5.89 22.68
CA PRO A 78 -11.06 -7.10 22.50
C PRO A 78 -12.30 -6.90 21.62
N SER A 79 -12.84 -5.67 21.55
CA SER A 79 -14.05 -5.35 20.77
C SER A 79 -13.91 -5.57 19.27
N ILE A 80 -12.68 -5.58 18.73
CA ILE A 80 -12.42 -5.77 17.30
C ILE A 80 -12.01 -7.21 16.94
N LEU A 81 -11.74 -8.07 17.94
CA LEU A 81 -11.44 -9.49 17.72
C LEU A 81 -12.57 -10.28 17.00
N PRO A 82 -13.88 -9.97 17.21
CA PRO A 82 -14.95 -10.62 16.48
C PRO A 82 -14.84 -10.52 14.96
N ILE A 83 -14.20 -9.47 14.41
CA ILE A 83 -14.02 -9.30 12.96
C ILE A 83 -13.22 -10.48 12.38
N SER A 84 -12.05 -10.74 12.94
CA SER A 84 -11.20 -11.87 12.54
C SER A 84 -11.86 -13.22 12.82
N TRP A 85 -12.58 -13.34 13.95
CA TRP A 85 -13.31 -14.56 14.27
C TRP A 85 -14.40 -14.87 13.23
N VAL A 86 -15.20 -13.88 12.85
CA VAL A 86 -16.26 -14.03 11.83
C VAL A 86 -15.65 -14.40 10.49
N TYR A 87 -14.59 -13.70 10.05
CA TYR A 87 -13.87 -14.03 8.82
C TYR A 87 -13.43 -15.50 8.78
N ILE A 88 -12.73 -15.96 9.83
CA ILE A 88 -12.26 -17.35 9.94
C ILE A 88 -13.43 -18.34 9.91
N LYS A 89 -14.53 -18.03 10.60
CA LYS A 89 -15.70 -18.92 10.69
C LYS A 89 -16.48 -19.01 9.39
N LEU A 90 -16.65 -17.91 8.67
CA LEU A 90 -17.38 -17.88 7.40
C LEU A 90 -16.55 -18.48 6.26
N MET A 91 -15.25 -18.20 6.21
CA MET A 91 -14.37 -18.74 5.18
C MET A 91 -14.15 -20.24 5.34
N GLY A 92 -14.02 -20.71 6.59
CA GLY A 92 -13.63 -22.09 6.88
C GLY A 92 -12.26 -22.46 6.29
N ALA A 93 -11.85 -23.71 6.44
CA ALA A 93 -10.54 -24.15 5.98
C ALA A 93 -10.35 -24.01 4.46
N SER A 94 -11.37 -24.37 3.67
CA SER A 94 -11.33 -24.30 2.21
C SER A 94 -11.30 -22.86 1.70
N GLY A 95 -12.10 -21.96 2.28
CA GLY A 95 -12.10 -20.55 1.89
C GLY A 95 -10.79 -19.87 2.25
N LEU A 96 -10.24 -20.14 3.44
CA LEU A 96 -8.95 -19.59 3.87
C LEU A 96 -7.79 -20.06 2.98
N LEU A 97 -7.76 -21.36 2.62
CA LEU A 97 -6.79 -21.86 1.64
C LEU A 97 -6.96 -21.17 0.28
N ARG A 98 -8.20 -21.03 -0.19
CA ARG A 98 -8.48 -20.39 -1.47
C ARG A 98 -8.06 -18.93 -1.49
N ALA A 99 -8.28 -18.19 -0.40
CA ALA A 99 -7.85 -16.81 -0.25
C ALA A 99 -6.34 -16.68 -0.48
N SER A 100 -5.52 -17.46 0.24
CA SER A 100 -4.06 -17.44 0.05
C SER A 100 -3.62 -17.82 -1.37
N GLN A 101 -4.28 -18.79 -2.00
CA GLN A 101 -3.99 -19.17 -3.39
C GLN A 101 -4.30 -18.03 -4.37
N VAL A 102 -5.42 -17.33 -4.19
CA VAL A 102 -5.83 -16.22 -5.07
C VAL A 102 -4.96 -14.99 -4.82
N ALA A 103 -4.56 -14.69 -3.58
CA ALA A 103 -3.61 -13.61 -3.29
C ALA A 103 -2.27 -13.83 -4.02
N ILE A 104 -1.73 -15.06 -4.00
CA ILE A 104 -0.52 -15.41 -4.75
C ILE A 104 -0.75 -15.34 -6.27
N LEU A 105 -1.91 -15.81 -6.74
CA LEU A 105 -2.27 -15.75 -8.16
C LEU A 105 -2.32 -14.30 -8.66
N ASN A 106 -3.02 -13.42 -7.95
CA ASN A 106 -3.19 -12.02 -8.32
C ASN A 106 -1.85 -11.28 -8.37
N ALA A 107 -0.96 -11.50 -7.39
CA ALA A 107 0.38 -10.91 -7.40
C ALA A 107 1.23 -11.40 -8.58
N ASN A 108 1.18 -12.70 -8.90
CA ASN A 108 1.89 -13.24 -10.06
C ASN A 108 1.26 -12.79 -11.39
N TYR A 109 -0.05 -12.55 -11.43
CA TYR A 109 -0.72 -11.96 -12.59
C TYR A 109 -0.19 -10.56 -12.88
N ILE A 110 -0.20 -9.67 -11.88
CA ILE A 110 0.35 -8.31 -12.01
C ILE A 110 1.82 -8.37 -12.43
N ALA A 111 2.65 -9.12 -11.69
CA ALA A 111 4.08 -9.26 -11.99
C ALA A 111 4.32 -9.71 -13.44
N THR A 112 3.52 -10.65 -13.94
CA THR A 112 3.62 -11.15 -15.33
C THR A 112 3.08 -10.15 -16.36
N ARG A 113 2.09 -9.32 -16.03
CA ARG A 113 1.54 -8.32 -16.97
C ARG A 113 2.48 -7.13 -17.16
N VAL A 114 3.22 -6.73 -16.12
CA VAL A 114 4.03 -5.50 -16.15
C VAL A 114 5.54 -5.73 -16.36
N TRP A 115 6.03 -6.98 -16.37
CA TRP A 115 7.47 -7.25 -16.31
C TRP A 115 8.31 -6.65 -17.46
N GLU A 116 7.77 -6.55 -18.68
CA GLU A 116 8.46 -5.94 -19.83
C GLU A 116 8.58 -4.42 -19.69
N HIS A 117 7.73 -3.81 -18.87
CA HIS A 117 7.65 -2.38 -18.62
C HIS A 117 8.42 -1.98 -17.36
N PHE A 118 8.30 -2.80 -16.31
CA PHE A 118 8.95 -2.65 -15.02
C PHE A 118 9.49 -4.01 -14.56
N PRO A 119 10.82 -4.22 -14.59
CA PRO A 119 11.43 -5.47 -14.15
C PRO A 119 11.06 -5.81 -12.70
N VAL A 120 10.81 -7.09 -12.42
CA VAL A 120 10.55 -7.57 -11.05
C VAL A 120 11.87 -7.82 -10.33
N VAL A 121 12.07 -7.16 -9.18
CA VAL A 121 13.36 -7.14 -8.47
C VAL A 121 13.74 -8.50 -7.90
N TYR A 122 12.79 -9.23 -7.32
CA TYR A 122 13.02 -10.54 -6.70
C TYR A 122 11.98 -11.56 -7.13
N THR A 123 12.44 -12.77 -7.43
CA THR A 123 11.58 -13.93 -7.67
C THR A 123 12.12 -15.15 -6.95
N GLY A 124 11.25 -16.13 -6.69
CA GLY A 124 11.66 -17.45 -6.22
C GLY A 124 12.34 -18.27 -7.32
N SER A 125 12.80 -19.47 -6.98
CA SER A 125 13.57 -20.35 -7.87
C SER A 125 12.90 -20.67 -9.22
N ASN A 126 11.58 -20.60 -9.29
CA ASN A 126 10.79 -20.86 -10.50
C ASN A 126 10.27 -19.57 -11.18
N GLY A 127 10.87 -18.40 -10.89
CA GLY A 127 10.46 -17.13 -11.49
C GLY A 127 9.09 -16.63 -11.03
N ARG A 128 8.65 -17.03 -9.83
CA ARG A 128 7.34 -16.66 -9.25
C ARG A 128 7.51 -15.86 -7.97
N VAL A 129 6.54 -15.00 -7.69
CA VAL A 129 6.44 -14.25 -6.44
C VAL A 129 5.45 -14.90 -5.47
N ALA A 130 5.39 -14.41 -4.23
CA ALA A 130 4.37 -14.82 -3.25
C ALA A 130 3.10 -13.97 -3.43
N HIS A 131 2.53 -13.42 -2.35
CA HIS A 131 1.37 -12.51 -2.38
C HIS A 131 1.68 -11.06 -2.78
N GLU A 132 2.95 -10.73 -3.03
CA GLU A 132 3.39 -9.37 -3.37
C GLU A 132 4.59 -9.43 -4.33
N CYS A 133 4.80 -8.39 -5.13
CA CYS A 133 5.96 -8.23 -6.00
C CYS A 133 6.56 -6.83 -5.88
N ILE A 134 7.86 -6.70 -6.17
CA ILE A 134 8.56 -5.42 -6.22
C ILE A 134 8.92 -5.13 -7.67
N ILE A 135 8.48 -3.98 -8.18
CA ILE A 135 8.84 -3.49 -9.51
C ILE A 135 9.97 -2.45 -9.42
N ASP A 136 10.92 -2.51 -10.35
CA ASP A 136 12.08 -1.64 -10.37
C ASP A 136 11.79 -0.35 -11.15
N VAL A 137 11.87 0.79 -10.46
CA VAL A 137 11.66 2.14 -11.03
C VAL A 137 12.99 2.89 -11.14
N ARG A 138 14.06 2.41 -10.47
CA ARG A 138 15.35 3.09 -10.37
C ARG A 138 15.99 3.44 -11.71
N PRO A 139 15.93 2.60 -12.77
CA PRO A 139 16.53 2.95 -14.06
C PRO A 139 16.00 4.26 -14.66
N PHE A 140 14.75 4.63 -14.35
CA PHE A 140 14.11 5.81 -14.92
C PHE A 140 14.61 7.13 -14.33
N LEU A 141 15.30 7.09 -13.18
CA LEU A 141 15.94 8.27 -12.63
C LEU A 141 17.10 8.72 -13.53
N GLU A 142 17.89 7.78 -14.05
CA GLU A 142 18.99 8.08 -14.96
C GLU A 142 18.50 8.36 -16.37
N SER A 143 17.52 7.59 -16.89
CA SER A 143 17.06 7.74 -18.28
C SER A 143 16.11 8.91 -18.53
N ALA A 144 15.28 9.27 -17.54
CA ALA A 144 14.22 10.26 -17.69
C ALA A 144 14.15 11.29 -16.55
N GLY A 145 15.01 11.16 -15.52
CA GLY A 145 14.89 11.96 -14.31
C GLY A 145 13.65 11.63 -13.46
N ILE A 146 12.98 10.51 -13.71
CA ILE A 146 11.72 10.11 -13.05
C ILE A 146 12.02 9.14 -11.89
N ASN A 147 11.47 9.41 -10.71
CA ASN A 147 11.62 8.56 -9.54
C ASN A 147 10.32 7.84 -9.14
N GLU A 148 10.37 7.04 -8.08
CA GLU A 148 9.23 6.29 -7.56
C GLU A 148 8.12 7.20 -6.99
N GLU A 149 8.47 8.38 -6.48
CA GLU A 149 7.49 9.37 -6.02
C GLU A 149 6.70 9.94 -7.19
N ASP A 150 7.34 10.26 -8.31
CA ASP A 150 6.68 10.72 -9.52
C ASP A 150 5.65 9.71 -10.03
N VAL A 151 6.03 8.43 -10.11
CA VAL A 151 5.12 7.33 -10.49
C VAL A 151 3.98 7.20 -9.49
N ALA A 152 4.27 7.29 -8.19
CA ALA A 152 3.27 7.18 -7.13
C ALA A 152 2.26 8.34 -7.14
N LYS A 153 2.71 9.58 -7.35
CA LYS A 153 1.81 10.73 -7.50
C LYS A 153 1.01 10.62 -8.77
N ARG A 154 1.62 10.17 -9.88
CA ARG A 154 0.92 10.01 -11.15
C ARG A 154 -0.17 8.96 -11.09
N LEU A 155 0.00 7.87 -10.35
CA LEU A 155 -1.05 6.87 -10.11
C LEU A 155 -2.34 7.47 -9.51
N ILE A 156 -2.25 8.57 -8.76
CA ILE A 156 -3.43 9.28 -8.23
C ILE A 156 -4.29 9.83 -9.37
N ASP A 157 -3.67 10.37 -10.42
CA ASP A 157 -4.39 10.86 -11.60
C ASP A 157 -5.11 9.72 -12.33
N TYR A 158 -4.53 8.52 -12.29
CA TYR A 158 -5.12 7.27 -12.78
C TYR A 158 -6.16 6.65 -11.83
N GLY A 159 -6.43 7.29 -10.68
CA GLY A 159 -7.44 6.88 -9.72
C GLY A 159 -6.99 5.82 -8.72
N PHE A 160 -5.67 5.65 -8.52
CA PHE A 160 -5.10 4.68 -7.60
C PHE A 160 -4.34 5.33 -6.45
N HIS A 161 -4.48 4.76 -5.27
CA HIS A 161 -3.48 4.96 -4.22
C HIS A 161 -2.19 4.23 -4.61
N ALA A 162 -1.04 4.86 -4.37
CA ALA A 162 0.24 4.26 -4.70
C ALA A 162 0.51 2.97 -3.88
N PRO A 163 1.22 1.99 -4.45
CA PRO A 163 1.76 0.86 -3.70
C PRO A 163 2.78 1.31 -2.63
N THR A 164 3.31 0.35 -1.86
CA THR A 164 4.36 0.67 -0.86
C THR A 164 5.59 1.21 -1.57
N MET A 165 6.05 2.40 -1.18
CA MET A 165 7.15 3.10 -1.84
C MET A 165 8.47 2.92 -1.10
N SER A 166 9.56 2.74 -1.84
CA SER A 166 10.95 2.80 -1.36
C SER A 166 11.27 1.85 -0.19
N TRP A 167 10.47 0.80 -0.02
CA TRP A 167 10.69 -0.27 0.95
C TRP A 167 10.20 -1.61 0.39
N PRO A 168 10.95 -2.71 0.57
CA PRO A 168 12.22 -2.83 1.29
C PRO A 168 13.45 -2.35 0.50
N VAL A 169 13.28 -1.97 -0.77
CA VAL A 169 14.35 -1.46 -1.63
C VAL A 169 14.06 -0.01 -1.99
N ALA A 170 14.98 0.90 -1.69
CA ALA A 170 14.86 2.32 -2.04
C ALA A 170 14.75 2.50 -3.56
N GLY A 171 13.90 3.42 -4.01
CA GLY A 171 13.65 3.71 -5.43
C GLY A 171 12.75 2.69 -6.13
N THR A 172 12.01 1.86 -5.40
CA THR A 172 11.14 0.80 -5.96
C THR A 172 9.71 0.91 -5.43
N LEU A 173 8.79 0.17 -6.06
CA LEU A 173 7.39 0.06 -5.65
C LEU A 173 7.03 -1.40 -5.35
N MET A 174 6.42 -1.67 -4.20
CA MET A 174 6.00 -3.00 -3.76
C MET A 174 4.47 -3.13 -3.74
N ILE A 175 3.95 -4.06 -4.54
CA ILE A 175 2.54 -4.23 -4.88
C ILE A 175 1.99 -5.51 -4.25
N GLU A 176 0.94 -5.40 -3.44
CA GLU A 176 0.19 -6.49 -2.81
C GLU A 176 -1.31 -6.34 -3.17
N PRO A 177 -1.85 -7.05 -4.18
CA PRO A 177 -3.24 -6.86 -4.63
C PRO A 177 -4.28 -7.54 -3.74
N THR A 178 -3.87 -8.49 -2.89
CA THR A 178 -4.76 -9.37 -2.12
C THR A 178 -5.66 -10.25 -3.00
N GLU A 179 -6.44 -11.11 -2.38
CA GLU A 179 -7.43 -11.99 -3.02
C GLU A 179 -8.79 -11.32 -3.27
N SER A 180 -9.02 -10.14 -2.69
CA SER A 180 -10.34 -9.50 -2.68
C SER A 180 -10.59 -8.63 -3.92
N GLU A 181 -9.54 -8.26 -4.63
CA GLU A 181 -9.66 -7.44 -5.84
C GLU A 181 -10.04 -8.29 -7.06
N PRO A 182 -11.05 -7.87 -7.83
CA PRO A 182 -11.47 -8.57 -9.04
C PRO A 182 -10.46 -8.37 -10.17
N LEU A 183 -10.48 -9.25 -11.17
CA LEU A 183 -9.53 -9.22 -12.29
C LEU A 183 -9.55 -7.87 -13.01
N GLU A 184 -10.73 -7.28 -13.18
CA GLU A 184 -10.91 -5.99 -13.84
C GLU A 184 -10.15 -4.86 -13.13
N GLU A 185 -10.02 -4.92 -11.79
CA GLU A 185 -9.25 -3.93 -11.03
C GLU A 185 -7.75 -4.15 -11.17
N LEU A 186 -7.30 -5.42 -11.18
CA LEU A 186 -5.91 -5.76 -11.47
C LEU A 186 -5.49 -5.28 -12.86
N ASP A 187 -6.36 -5.45 -13.85
CA ASP A 187 -6.15 -4.97 -15.21
C ASP A 187 -6.07 -3.46 -15.27
N ARG A 188 -7.01 -2.74 -14.64
CA ARG A 188 -6.95 -1.27 -14.58
C ARG A 188 -5.65 -0.77 -13.95
N PHE A 189 -5.16 -1.43 -12.90
CA PHE A 189 -3.89 -1.06 -12.27
C PHE A 189 -2.69 -1.35 -13.17
N CYS A 190 -2.65 -2.51 -13.83
CA CYS A 190 -1.59 -2.86 -14.78
C CYS A 190 -1.58 -1.91 -15.98
N ASP A 191 -2.74 -1.60 -16.55
CA ASP A 191 -2.87 -0.70 -17.68
C ASP A 191 -2.45 0.73 -17.31
N ALA A 192 -2.75 1.19 -16.08
CA ALA A 192 -2.25 2.45 -15.55
C ALA A 192 -0.71 2.48 -15.45
N LEU A 193 -0.09 1.42 -14.91
CA LEU A 193 1.37 1.32 -14.88
C LEU A 193 1.98 1.31 -16.28
N ILE A 194 1.40 0.54 -17.21
CA ILE A 194 1.88 0.45 -18.60
C ILE A 194 1.75 1.82 -19.30
N ALA A 195 0.66 2.53 -19.10
CA ALA A 195 0.48 3.89 -19.61
C ALA A 195 1.52 4.86 -19.00
N ILE A 196 1.78 4.78 -17.69
CA ILE A 196 2.85 5.53 -17.04
C ILE A 196 4.23 5.17 -17.62
N ARG A 197 4.49 3.91 -17.97
CA ARG A 197 5.74 3.55 -18.65
C ARG A 197 5.87 4.25 -20.00
N GLU A 198 4.79 4.40 -20.75
CA GLU A 198 4.78 5.15 -22.00
C GLU A 198 5.00 6.65 -21.76
N GLU A 199 4.41 7.22 -20.71
CA GLU A 199 4.68 8.60 -20.29
C GLU A 199 6.18 8.82 -19.99
N ILE A 200 6.81 7.88 -19.28
CA ILE A 200 8.27 7.90 -19.05
C ILE A 200 9.02 7.84 -20.39
N ARG A 201 8.59 7.00 -21.33
CA ARG A 201 9.22 6.87 -22.66
C ARG A 201 9.18 8.17 -23.46
N ARG A 202 8.09 8.93 -23.38
CA ARG A 202 7.97 10.25 -24.02
C ARG A 202 8.99 11.24 -23.47
N VAL A 203 9.30 11.18 -22.17
CA VAL A 203 10.39 11.96 -21.56
C VAL A 203 11.76 11.44 -22.03
N GLU A 204 11.99 10.11 -22.04
CA GLU A 204 13.24 9.50 -22.54
C GLU A 204 13.55 9.91 -23.99
N ASN A 205 12.52 10.03 -24.82
CA ASN A 205 12.62 10.41 -26.23
C ASN A 205 12.72 11.93 -26.47
N GLY A 206 12.57 12.76 -25.41
CA GLY A 206 12.54 14.21 -25.52
C GLY A 206 11.26 14.78 -26.16
N GLU A 207 10.18 14.01 -26.22
CA GLU A 207 8.86 14.50 -26.67
C GLU A 207 8.21 15.40 -25.62
N TRP A 208 8.49 15.13 -24.34
CA TRP A 208 8.09 15.96 -23.21
C TRP A 208 9.31 16.53 -22.50
N ASP A 209 9.14 17.73 -21.94
CA ASP A 209 10.18 18.36 -21.14
C ASP A 209 10.49 17.52 -19.89
N ALA A 210 11.76 17.44 -19.51
CA ALA A 210 12.20 16.61 -18.40
C ALA A 210 11.73 17.12 -17.03
N GLN A 211 11.41 18.42 -16.92
CA GLN A 211 10.95 19.07 -15.69
C GLN A 211 9.46 19.43 -15.74
N ASP A 212 8.92 19.70 -16.93
CA ASP A 212 7.50 20.00 -17.15
C ASP A 212 6.80 18.86 -17.91
N ASN A 213 6.27 17.88 -17.17
CA ASN A 213 5.53 16.75 -17.73
C ASN A 213 4.52 16.21 -16.70
N PRO A 214 3.56 15.35 -17.11
CA PRO A 214 2.53 14.87 -16.18
C PRO A 214 3.09 14.14 -14.96
N LEU A 215 4.23 13.46 -15.05
CA LEU A 215 4.82 12.72 -13.94
C LEU A 215 5.41 13.66 -12.89
N LYS A 216 6.05 14.75 -13.30
CA LYS A 216 6.63 15.76 -12.41
C LYS A 216 5.57 16.65 -11.75
N ASN A 217 4.53 16.99 -12.50
CA ASN A 217 3.49 17.89 -12.03
C ASN A 217 2.32 17.17 -11.33
N ALA A 218 2.27 15.84 -11.37
CA ALA A 218 1.29 15.07 -10.62
C ALA A 218 1.42 15.25 -9.09
N PRO A 219 0.30 15.17 -8.34
CA PRO A 219 -1.07 14.92 -8.83
C PRO A 219 -1.78 16.19 -9.30
N HIS A 220 -2.75 16.06 -10.21
CA HIS A 220 -3.47 17.19 -10.81
C HIS A 220 -4.86 17.39 -10.18
N THR A 221 -5.09 18.56 -9.60
CA THR A 221 -6.31 18.93 -8.88
C THR A 221 -7.40 19.51 -9.79
N VAL A 222 -8.58 19.76 -9.20
CA VAL A 222 -9.65 20.51 -9.87
C VAL A 222 -9.20 21.93 -10.20
N GLN A 223 -8.35 22.55 -9.35
CA GLN A 223 -7.86 23.90 -9.56
C GLN A 223 -7.01 23.96 -10.83
N ASP A 224 -6.09 23.00 -11.02
CA ASP A 224 -5.28 22.89 -12.24
C ASP A 224 -6.16 22.75 -13.50
N LEU A 225 -7.24 21.95 -13.43
CA LEU A 225 -8.18 21.79 -14.55
C LEU A 225 -8.86 23.11 -14.92
N THR A 226 -9.19 23.94 -13.93
CA THR A 226 -9.95 25.19 -14.09
C THR A 226 -9.07 26.42 -14.29
N ASP A 227 -7.75 26.26 -14.31
CA ASP A 227 -6.84 27.36 -14.61
C ASP A 227 -7.23 28.01 -15.96
N GLN A 228 -7.14 29.33 -16.06
CA GLN A 228 -7.42 30.04 -17.31
C GLN A 228 -6.29 29.84 -18.31
N GLU A 229 -5.06 29.73 -17.80
CA GLU A 229 -3.87 29.47 -18.60
C GLU A 229 -3.47 28.00 -18.46
N TRP A 230 -2.82 27.44 -19.48
CA TRP A 230 -2.29 26.07 -19.44
C TRP A 230 -0.95 26.06 -20.13
N ASN A 231 0.07 26.39 -19.36
CA ASN A 231 1.43 26.58 -19.86
C ASN A 231 2.26 25.31 -19.65
N HIS A 232 1.73 24.17 -20.09
CA HIS A 232 2.37 22.86 -20.00
C HIS A 232 2.58 22.23 -21.39
N CYS A 233 3.60 21.38 -21.54
CA CYS A 233 3.86 20.68 -22.81
C CYS A 233 2.90 19.50 -23.12
N TYR A 234 1.91 19.28 -22.27
CA TYR A 234 0.87 18.24 -22.38
C TYR A 234 -0.50 18.87 -22.18
N SER A 235 -1.57 18.18 -22.54
CA SER A 235 -2.95 18.67 -22.42
C SER A 235 -3.54 18.46 -21.03
N ARG A 236 -4.57 19.28 -20.68
CA ARG A 236 -5.39 19.04 -19.47
C ARG A 236 -6.01 17.65 -19.46
N GLU A 237 -6.41 17.15 -20.62
CA GLU A 237 -7.00 15.82 -20.74
C GLU A 237 -5.97 14.72 -20.37
N GLU A 238 -4.75 14.81 -20.89
CA GLU A 238 -3.65 13.90 -20.50
C GLU A 238 -3.37 14.00 -18.99
N ALA A 239 -3.46 15.21 -18.42
CA ALA A 239 -3.27 15.43 -16.99
C ALA A 239 -4.34 14.72 -16.13
N VAL A 240 -5.62 15.02 -16.36
CA VAL A 240 -6.71 14.65 -15.45
C VAL A 240 -7.51 13.41 -15.87
N PHE A 241 -7.50 13.04 -17.14
CA PHE A 241 -8.24 11.89 -17.68
C PHE A 241 -7.36 10.98 -18.55
N PRO A 242 -6.22 10.48 -18.04
CA PRO A 242 -5.29 9.67 -18.83
C PRO A 242 -5.90 8.35 -19.35
N LEU A 243 -7.00 7.90 -18.75
CA LEU A 243 -7.80 6.76 -19.23
C LEU A 243 -9.27 7.17 -19.46
N PRO A 244 -9.93 6.67 -20.53
CA PRO A 244 -11.33 7.00 -20.83
C PRO A 244 -12.31 6.73 -19.68
N VAL A 245 -12.07 5.68 -18.89
CA VAL A 245 -12.94 5.29 -17.76
C VAL A 245 -13.03 6.37 -16.67
N LEU A 246 -11.98 7.17 -16.50
CA LEU A 246 -11.90 8.20 -15.45
C LEU A 246 -12.86 9.36 -15.69
N ARG A 247 -13.35 9.54 -16.93
CA ARG A 247 -14.40 10.54 -17.21
C ARG A 247 -15.73 10.22 -16.54
N ARG A 248 -15.99 8.95 -16.23
CA ARG A 248 -17.23 8.50 -15.57
C ARG A 248 -17.09 8.45 -14.05
N SER A 249 -15.91 8.14 -13.57
CA SER A 249 -15.62 7.97 -12.15
C SER A 249 -14.23 8.49 -11.85
N LYS A 250 -14.15 9.77 -11.48
CA LYS A 250 -12.90 10.47 -11.11
C LYS A 250 -12.88 10.71 -9.61
N PHE A 251 -11.81 10.25 -8.96
CA PHE A 251 -11.39 10.80 -7.68
C PHE A 251 -10.49 12.00 -7.94
N TRP A 252 -10.73 13.11 -7.24
CA TRP A 252 -9.91 14.31 -7.37
C TRP A 252 -8.92 14.39 -6.21
N PRO A 253 -7.61 14.51 -6.47
CA PRO A 253 -6.67 14.87 -5.41
C PRO A 253 -7.09 16.24 -4.84
N PRO A 254 -7.12 16.40 -3.50
CA PRO A 254 -7.57 17.65 -2.89
C PRO A 254 -6.50 18.75 -2.93
N VAL A 255 -5.23 18.39 -3.14
CA VAL A 255 -4.07 19.28 -3.18
C VAL A 255 -3.04 18.76 -4.19
N ASN A 256 -2.18 19.65 -4.69
CA ASN A 256 -1.04 19.31 -5.52
C ASN A 256 0.05 18.59 -4.68
N ARG A 257 1.21 18.34 -5.29
CA ARG A 257 2.33 17.65 -4.64
C ARG A 257 2.75 18.36 -3.35
N ILE A 258 2.87 17.59 -2.27
CA ILE A 258 3.28 18.08 -0.95
C ILE A 258 4.77 18.39 -0.94
N ASP A 259 5.15 19.54 -0.38
CA ASP A 259 6.55 19.87 -0.06
C ASP A 259 6.92 19.28 1.31
N ASN A 260 7.53 18.10 1.29
CA ASN A 260 7.95 17.40 2.49
C ASN A 260 9.05 18.17 3.27
N VAL A 261 10.00 18.78 2.56
CA VAL A 261 11.16 19.45 3.17
C VAL A 261 10.75 20.75 3.86
N TYR A 262 9.81 21.50 3.27
CA TYR A 262 9.28 22.70 3.88
C TYR A 262 8.58 22.40 5.22
N GLY A 263 7.75 21.36 5.27
CA GLY A 263 7.03 20.97 6.49
C GLY A 263 7.96 20.63 7.65
N ASP A 264 9.02 19.86 7.39
CA ASP A 264 10.02 19.51 8.41
C ASP A 264 10.84 20.72 8.89
N ARG A 265 11.05 21.72 8.03
CA ARG A 265 11.75 22.96 8.39
C ARG A 265 10.86 23.98 9.10
N ASN A 266 9.54 23.88 8.95
CA ASN A 266 8.55 24.83 9.47
C ASN A 266 7.45 24.08 10.24
N VAL A 267 7.85 23.40 11.32
CA VAL A 267 6.98 22.48 12.05
C VAL A 267 5.79 23.19 12.69
N VAL A 268 4.59 22.88 12.18
CA VAL A 268 3.30 23.31 12.74
C VAL A 268 2.43 22.06 12.90
N CYS A 269 2.31 21.57 14.15
CA CYS A 269 1.59 20.33 14.48
C CYS A 269 0.22 20.55 15.15
N SER A 270 -0.31 21.77 15.07
CA SER A 270 -1.65 22.15 15.53
C SER A 270 -2.36 22.94 14.44
N CYS A 271 -3.67 23.12 14.55
CA CYS A 271 -4.39 24.00 13.63
C CYS A 271 -3.73 25.39 13.60
N PRO A 272 -3.47 25.97 12.42
CA PRO A 272 -2.98 27.35 12.31
C PRO A 272 -4.02 28.34 12.87
N SER A 273 -3.59 29.58 13.11
CA SER A 273 -4.50 30.64 13.55
C SER A 273 -5.59 30.89 12.51
N LEU A 274 -6.76 31.35 12.97
CA LEU A 274 -7.89 31.66 12.08
C LEU A 274 -7.55 32.75 11.05
N GLU A 275 -6.67 33.68 11.41
CA GLU A 275 -6.16 34.76 10.55
C GLU A 275 -5.59 34.24 9.22
N ILE A 276 -4.92 33.08 9.23
CA ILE A 276 -4.34 32.46 8.02
C ILE A 276 -5.43 32.04 7.02
N TYR A 277 -6.61 31.64 7.52
CA TYR A 277 -7.73 31.23 6.66
C TYR A 277 -8.51 32.43 6.09
N GLU A 278 -8.43 33.60 6.74
CA GLU A 278 -9.10 34.83 6.26
C GLU A 278 -8.41 35.39 5.00
N GLU A 279 -7.08 35.25 4.90
CA GLU A 279 -6.32 35.67 3.71
C GLU A 279 -6.59 34.79 2.48
N THR A 280 -7.05 33.54 2.65
CA THR A 280 -7.27 32.61 1.53
C THR A 280 -8.63 32.76 0.84
N GLN A 281 -9.54 33.58 1.38
CA GLN A 281 -10.88 33.82 0.80
C GLN A 281 -10.98 35.06 -0.10
N ALA A 282 -9.90 35.85 -0.21
CA ALA A 282 -9.80 37.01 -1.08
C ALA A 282 -9.14 36.66 -2.42
#